data_AF-A0A8J6FXM8-F1
#
_entry.id   AF-A0A8J6FXM8-F1
#
_cell.length_a   1.000
_cell.length_b   1.000
_cell.length_c   1.000
_cell.angle_alpha   90.00
_cell.angle_beta   90.00
_cell.angle_gamma   90.00
#
_symmetry.space_group_name_H-M   'P 1'
#
loop_
_entity.id
_entity.type
_entity.pdbx_description
1 polymer ?
#
loop_
_entity_poly.entity_id
_entity_poly.type
_entity_poly.pdbx_seq_one_letter_code
_entity_poly.pdbx_strand_id
1 'polypeptide(L)'
;MVVITTPNAEFNPLFPTVSLRDADHKFEWSRKEFQTWASRVANCYNYCVEFTGVGTPPAGSEHVGYCTQIGVFRKNSGKLAESHASQQHDRHVYKVVYTTTYPSLQQEKVLKFVLVGELLIQVERLRLRYQRMLREQEKELGPKAGHTDCSPDPHLLLGAVFTEAEKARIENTPQPFCEGEKFFIPLRRLLAYPKLQHLCTDEERMRSLIADSVSLSSDGSAVVVDLHNSWDYGPEDN
;
A
#
# COMPACT_ATOMS: atom_id res chain seq x y z
N MET A 1 13.27 -20.00 7.56
CA MET A 1 14.63 -19.43 7.69
C MET A 1 14.85 -19.12 9.15
N VAL A 2 16.02 -19.43 9.69
CA VAL A 2 16.40 -19.09 11.07
C VAL A 2 17.73 -18.35 11.00
N VAL A 3 17.88 -17.26 11.76
CA VAL A 3 19.11 -16.47 11.82
C VAL A 3 19.56 -16.47 13.28
N ILE A 4 20.81 -16.90 13.50
CA ILE A 4 21.43 -16.87 14.82
C ILE A 4 22.67 -16.00 14.72
N THR A 5 22.76 -15.04 15.63
CA THR A 5 23.92 -14.16 15.77
C THR A 5 24.56 -14.41 17.13
N THR A 6 25.88 -14.27 17.20
CA THR A 6 26.63 -14.32 18.45
C THR A 6 27.92 -13.52 18.30
N PRO A 7 28.47 -12.93 19.37
CA PRO A 7 29.82 -12.38 19.34
C PRO A 7 30.84 -13.41 18.85
N ASN A 8 31.86 -12.93 18.16
CA ASN A 8 33.06 -13.71 17.83
C ASN A 8 34.18 -13.37 18.82
N ALA A 9 34.52 -14.32 19.70
CA ALA A 9 35.54 -14.11 20.73
C ALA A 9 36.92 -13.78 20.13
N GLU A 10 37.23 -14.23 18.92
CA GLU A 10 38.50 -13.95 18.24
C GLU A 10 38.67 -12.47 17.89
N PHE A 11 37.57 -11.70 17.85
CA PHE A 11 37.62 -10.25 17.60
C PHE A 11 37.85 -9.44 18.88
N ASN A 12 37.63 -10.01 20.06
CA ASN A 12 37.73 -9.31 21.34
C ASN A 12 39.07 -8.61 21.59
N PRO A 13 40.23 -9.17 21.21
CA PRO A 13 41.52 -8.52 21.41
C PRO A 13 41.67 -7.16 20.69
N LEU A 14 40.82 -6.86 19.70
CA LEU A 14 40.81 -5.58 19.01
C LEU A 14 40.12 -4.47 19.81
N PHE A 15 39.35 -4.82 20.84
CA PHE A 15 38.77 -3.88 21.77
C PHE A 15 39.70 -3.66 22.96
N PRO A 16 39.77 -2.44 23.50
CA PRO A 16 40.55 -2.20 24.70
C PRO A 16 39.94 -2.99 25.87
N THR A 17 40.73 -3.92 26.41
CA THR A 17 40.55 -4.47 27.76
C THR A 17 39.26 -5.29 27.97
N VAL A 18 38.95 -6.22 27.06
CA VAL A 18 37.81 -7.16 27.22
C VAL A 18 38.22 -8.62 27.03
N SER A 19 37.86 -9.47 28.00
CA SER A 19 37.90 -10.93 27.86
C SER A 19 36.58 -11.44 27.28
N LEU A 20 35.47 -11.07 27.92
CA LEU A 20 34.11 -11.09 27.38
C LEU A 20 33.65 -9.64 27.17
N ARG A 21 32.82 -9.42 26.17
CA ARG A 21 32.30 -8.08 25.83
C ARG A 21 31.24 -7.58 26.80
N ASP A 22 30.57 -8.50 27.50
CA ASP A 22 29.56 -8.20 28.50
C ASP A 22 29.71 -9.19 29.68
N ALA A 23 29.53 -8.70 30.91
CA ALA A 23 29.61 -9.51 32.12
C ALA A 23 28.44 -10.52 32.24
N ASP A 24 27.31 -10.25 31.59
CA ASP A 24 26.16 -11.14 31.62
C ASP A 24 26.26 -12.30 30.62
N HIS A 25 27.17 -12.22 29.65
CA HIS A 25 27.44 -13.32 28.72
C HIS A 25 27.94 -14.55 29.47
N LYS A 26 27.30 -15.70 29.20
CA LYS A 26 27.71 -16.98 29.82
C LYS A 26 28.87 -17.65 29.07
N PHE A 27 29.07 -17.29 27.81
CA PHE A 27 30.16 -17.74 26.95
C PHE A 27 30.26 -16.82 25.73
N GLU A 28 31.41 -16.81 25.07
CA GLU A 28 31.59 -16.24 23.73
C GLU A 28 32.39 -17.23 22.89
N TRP A 29 31.85 -17.60 21.73
CA TRP A 29 32.48 -18.59 20.87
C TRP A 29 33.46 -17.96 19.88
N SER A 30 34.53 -18.69 19.63
CA SER A 30 35.33 -18.55 18.41
C SER A 30 34.52 -18.88 17.16
N ARG A 31 35.05 -18.55 15.97
CA ARG A 31 34.42 -18.90 14.69
C ARG A 31 34.30 -20.41 14.53
N LYS A 32 35.35 -21.13 14.92
CA LYS A 32 35.41 -22.60 14.81
C LYS A 32 34.36 -23.27 15.69
N GLU A 33 34.21 -22.83 16.94
CA GLU A 33 33.21 -23.38 17.86
C GLU A 33 31.79 -23.15 17.35
N PHE A 34 31.48 -21.92 16.94
CA PHE A 34 30.18 -21.57 16.38
C PHE A 34 29.88 -22.37 15.11
N GLN A 35 30.82 -22.44 14.16
CA GLN A 35 30.65 -23.17 12.91
C GLN A 35 30.44 -24.67 13.15
N THR A 36 31.20 -25.25 14.08
CA THR A 36 31.07 -26.68 14.43
C THR A 36 29.70 -26.98 15.02
N TRP A 37 29.26 -26.18 15.99
CA TRP A 37 27.95 -26.31 16.60
C TRP A 37 26.83 -26.12 15.57
N ALA A 38 26.90 -25.04 14.79
CA ALA A 38 25.88 -24.69 13.81
C ALA A 38 25.76 -25.76 12.71
N SER A 39 26.88 -26.26 12.19
CA SER A 39 26.89 -27.31 11.16
C SER A 39 26.28 -28.61 11.68
N ARG A 40 26.58 -28.97 12.93
CA ARG A 40 25.97 -30.14 13.59
C ARG A 40 24.45 -29.97 13.73
N VAL A 41 23.99 -28.83 14.23
CA VAL A 41 22.55 -28.53 14.35
C VAL A 41 21.88 -28.56 12.99
N ALA A 42 22.47 -27.94 11.97
CA ALA A 42 21.92 -27.92 10.62
C ALA A 42 21.72 -29.35 10.09
N ASN A 43 22.72 -30.22 10.24
CA ASN A 43 22.63 -31.62 9.83
C ASN A 43 21.55 -32.39 10.61
N CYS A 44 21.50 -32.24 11.93
CA CYS A 44 20.52 -32.93 12.78
C CYS A 44 19.06 -32.60 12.43
N TYR A 45 18.78 -31.38 11.96
CA TYR A 45 17.41 -30.90 11.72
C TYR A 45 17.06 -30.70 10.23
N ASN A 46 17.91 -31.18 9.31
CA ASN A 46 17.73 -31.03 7.86
C ASN A 46 17.67 -29.57 7.37
N TYR A 47 18.65 -28.78 7.81
CA TYR A 47 18.94 -27.44 7.32
C TYR A 47 20.31 -27.43 6.64
N CYS A 48 20.51 -26.47 5.74
CA CYS A 48 21.84 -25.98 5.38
C CYS A 48 22.12 -24.70 6.18
N VAL A 49 23.39 -24.43 6.46
CA VAL A 49 23.83 -23.22 7.15
C VAL A 49 24.87 -22.49 6.32
N GLU A 50 24.67 -21.18 6.18
CA GLU A 50 25.63 -20.25 5.58
C GLU A 50 26.21 -19.35 6.67
N PHE A 51 27.52 -19.15 6.65
CA PHE A 51 28.24 -18.35 7.64
C PHE A 51 28.59 -16.98 7.06
N THR A 52 28.22 -15.93 7.78
CA THR A 52 28.54 -14.54 7.47
C THR A 52 28.75 -13.76 8.77
N GLY A 53 28.83 -12.43 8.70
CA GLY A 53 28.96 -11.59 9.87
C GLY A 53 28.85 -10.11 9.58
N VAL A 54 28.92 -9.31 10.64
CA VAL A 54 28.94 -7.84 10.60
C VAL A 54 30.06 -7.29 11.46
N GLY A 55 30.52 -6.08 11.11
CA GLY A 55 31.70 -5.45 11.70
C GLY A 55 32.97 -6.06 11.15
N THR A 56 33.39 -5.58 9.98
CA THR A 56 34.67 -5.98 9.39
C THR A 56 35.83 -5.51 10.27
N PRO A 57 36.89 -6.31 10.40
CA PRO A 57 38.06 -5.91 11.16
C PRO A 57 38.76 -4.70 10.49
N PRO A 58 39.45 -3.85 11.27
CA PRO A 58 40.35 -2.84 10.72
C PRO A 58 41.42 -3.45 9.82
N ALA A 59 41.97 -2.64 8.91
CA ALA A 59 43.03 -3.06 8.00
C ALA A 59 44.23 -3.66 8.77
N GLY A 60 44.71 -4.82 8.32
CA GLY A 60 45.80 -5.57 8.96
C GLY A 60 45.36 -6.57 10.04
N SER A 61 44.07 -6.67 10.34
CA SER A 61 43.50 -7.64 11.28
C SER A 61 42.44 -8.56 10.67
N GLU A 62 42.44 -8.73 9.35
CA GLU A 62 41.46 -9.50 8.58
C GLU A 62 41.32 -10.95 9.05
N HIS A 63 42.40 -11.50 9.61
CA HIS A 63 42.47 -12.86 10.11
C HIS A 63 41.46 -13.16 11.22
N VAL A 64 41.02 -12.19 12.04
CA VAL A 64 40.05 -12.44 13.14
C VAL A 64 38.61 -12.62 12.65
N GLY A 65 38.32 -12.24 11.40
CA GLY A 65 36.98 -12.29 10.81
C GLY A 65 36.04 -11.19 11.35
N TYR A 66 34.73 -11.40 11.23
CA TYR A 66 33.73 -10.43 11.65
C TYR A 66 33.62 -10.31 13.18
N CYS A 67 33.28 -9.10 13.64
CA CYS A 67 33.01 -8.80 15.04
C CYS A 67 31.82 -9.59 15.59
N THR A 68 30.73 -9.67 14.84
CA THR A 68 29.59 -10.54 15.11
C THR A 68 29.50 -11.58 14.02
N GLN A 69 29.43 -12.85 14.41
CA GLN A 69 29.26 -13.97 13.49
C GLN A 69 27.78 -14.34 13.39
N ILE A 70 27.38 -14.77 12.20
CA ILE A 70 25.98 -15.02 11.84
C ILE A 70 25.90 -16.38 11.13
N GLY A 71 24.99 -17.22 11.59
CA GLY A 71 24.58 -18.46 10.93
C GLY A 71 23.19 -18.29 10.34
N VAL A 72 23.08 -18.37 9.01
CA VAL A 72 21.80 -18.32 8.30
C VAL A 72 21.39 -19.73 7.94
N PHE A 73 20.37 -20.24 8.62
CA PHE A 73 19.86 -21.59 8.44
C PHE A 73 18.67 -21.58 7.49
N ARG A 74 18.76 -22.35 6.41
CA ARG A 74 17.68 -22.56 5.45
C ARG A 74 17.30 -24.04 5.46
N LYS A 75 16.00 -24.34 5.53
CA LYS A 75 15.52 -25.72 5.53
C LYS A 75 15.83 -26.31 4.16
N ASN A 76 16.42 -27.49 4.11
CA ASN A 76 16.68 -28.15 2.83
C ASN A 76 15.35 -28.51 2.16
N SER A 77 15.15 -28.05 0.93
CA SER A 77 13.97 -28.36 0.12
C SER A 77 14.07 -29.80 -0.42
N GLY A 78 13.89 -30.81 0.44
CA GLY A 78 13.99 -32.23 0.07
C GLY A 78 12.79 -33.04 0.55
N LYS A 79 11.86 -33.30 -0.38
CA LYS A 79 10.50 -33.89 -0.22
C LYS A 79 9.66 -33.18 0.84
N LEU A 80 8.35 -33.03 0.61
CA LEU A 80 7.43 -32.97 1.74
C LEU A 80 7.75 -34.25 2.53
N ALA A 81 8.51 -34.14 3.62
CA ALA A 81 8.46 -35.14 4.66
C ALA A 81 6.97 -35.33 4.89
N GLU A 82 6.48 -36.56 4.67
CA GLU A 82 5.11 -36.94 4.94
C GLU A 82 4.71 -36.22 6.21
N SER A 83 3.62 -35.46 6.11
CA SER A 83 3.07 -34.74 7.23
C SER A 83 2.81 -35.78 8.33
N HIS A 84 3.80 -36.01 9.19
CA HIS A 84 3.56 -36.50 10.52
C HIS A 84 2.60 -35.45 11.05
N ALA A 85 1.32 -35.84 11.08
CA ALA A 85 0.28 -35.14 11.78
C ALA A 85 0.73 -35.15 13.24
N SER A 86 1.64 -34.24 13.58
CA SER A 86 1.99 -33.93 14.94
C SER A 86 0.68 -33.52 15.55
N GLN A 87 0.17 -34.33 16.47
CA GLN A 87 -0.96 -33.97 17.30
C GLN A 87 -0.64 -32.60 17.86
N GLN A 88 -1.32 -31.59 17.35
CA GLN A 88 -1.03 -30.20 17.64
C GLN A 88 -1.66 -29.93 19.00
N HIS A 89 -0.96 -30.36 20.04
CA HIS A 89 -1.37 -30.04 21.41
C HIS A 89 -1.23 -28.54 21.58
N ASP A 90 -2.35 -27.87 21.87
CA ASP A 90 -2.44 -26.44 22.11
C ASP A 90 -1.72 -26.07 23.42
N ARG A 91 -0.38 -26.00 23.35
CA ARG A 91 0.48 -25.68 24.48
C ARG A 91 0.84 -24.20 24.45
N HIS A 92 -0.03 -23.38 25.02
CA HIS A 92 0.18 -21.95 25.16
C HIS A 92 1.04 -21.66 26.40
N VAL A 93 2.37 -21.69 26.24
CA VAL A 93 3.33 -21.43 27.33
C VAL A 93 3.55 -19.93 27.55
N TYR A 94 3.48 -19.13 26.49
CA TYR A 94 3.75 -17.70 26.55
C TYR A 94 2.51 -16.89 26.96
N LYS A 95 2.71 -15.85 27.77
CA LYS A 95 1.69 -14.84 28.08
C LYS A 95 1.76 -13.73 27.04
N VAL A 96 0.68 -13.53 26.29
CA VAL A 96 0.56 -12.38 25.36
C VAL A 96 0.55 -11.09 26.17
N VAL A 97 1.54 -10.23 25.95
CA VAL A 97 1.65 -8.90 26.59
C VAL A 97 0.89 -7.85 25.78
N TYR A 98 0.93 -7.95 24.44
CA TYR A 98 0.28 -7.02 23.53
C TYR A 98 -0.04 -7.71 22.20
N THR A 99 -1.12 -7.31 21.54
CA THR A 99 -1.48 -7.77 20.18
C THR A 99 -2.08 -6.60 19.42
N THR A 100 -1.70 -6.46 18.15
CA THR A 100 -2.24 -5.45 17.25
C THR A 100 -2.52 -6.07 15.89
N THR A 101 -3.57 -5.58 15.22
CA THR A 101 -3.96 -5.99 13.88
C THR A 101 -4.10 -4.75 13.02
N TYR A 102 -3.31 -4.66 11.95
CA TYR A 102 -3.37 -3.53 11.03
C TYR A 102 -4.48 -3.74 9.99
N PRO A 103 -5.25 -2.69 9.66
CA PRO A 103 -6.23 -2.78 8.58
C PRO A 103 -5.55 -3.03 7.24
N SER A 104 -6.19 -3.81 6.37
CA SER A 104 -5.69 -4.14 5.04
C SER A 104 -6.80 -3.95 4.00
N LEU A 105 -6.44 -3.50 2.80
CA LEU A 105 -7.38 -3.41 1.67
C LEU A 105 -7.90 -4.80 1.22
N GLN A 106 -7.32 -5.91 1.71
CA GLN A 106 -7.90 -7.24 1.54
C GLN A 106 -9.17 -7.45 2.39
N GLN A 107 -9.34 -6.67 3.46
CA GLN A 107 -10.54 -6.69 4.28
C GLN A 107 -11.61 -5.85 3.59
N GLU A 108 -12.73 -6.49 3.24
CA GLU A 108 -13.82 -5.86 2.49
C GLU A 108 -14.33 -4.57 3.14
N LYS A 109 -14.46 -4.55 4.47
CA LYS A 109 -14.90 -3.36 5.22
C LYS A 109 -13.95 -2.17 5.05
N VAL A 110 -12.63 -2.42 5.06
CA VAL A 110 -11.62 -1.37 4.90
C VAL A 110 -11.57 -0.92 3.44
N LEU A 111 -11.60 -1.87 2.50
CA LEU A 111 -11.65 -1.57 1.07
C LEU A 111 -12.84 -0.68 0.74
N LYS A 112 -14.03 -1.05 1.22
CA LYS A 112 -15.26 -0.29 1.04
C LYS A 112 -15.14 1.13 1.59
N PHE A 113 -14.66 1.28 2.82
CA PHE A 113 -14.47 2.59 3.45
C PHE A 113 -13.56 3.50 2.60
N VAL A 114 -12.42 2.98 2.16
CA VAL A 114 -11.46 3.73 1.33
C VAL A 114 -12.03 4.04 -0.06
N LEU A 115 -12.70 3.06 -0.68
CA LEU A 115 -13.34 3.22 -1.99
C LEU A 115 -14.41 4.31 -1.98
N VAL A 116 -15.33 4.27 -1.01
CA VAL A 116 -16.39 5.28 -0.87
C VAL A 116 -15.79 6.66 -0.62
N GLY A 117 -14.78 6.77 0.24
CA GLY A 117 -14.11 8.04 0.51
C GLY A 117 -13.46 8.65 -0.74
N GLU A 118 -12.67 7.88 -1.48
CA GLU A 118 -12.06 8.36 -2.74
C GLU A 118 -13.10 8.65 -3.81
N LEU A 119 -14.18 7.86 -3.90
CA LEU A 119 -15.28 8.06 -4.83
C LEU A 119 -15.95 9.40 -4.59
N LEU A 120 -16.34 9.69 -3.35
CA LEU A 120 -17.00 10.94 -2.98
C LEU A 120 -16.11 12.15 -3.29
N ILE A 121 -14.80 12.05 -3.05
CA ILE A 121 -13.85 13.10 -3.42
C ILE A 121 -13.83 13.32 -4.94
N GLN A 122 -13.82 12.26 -5.75
CA GLN A 122 -13.83 12.43 -7.22
C GLN A 122 -15.16 12.96 -7.73
N VAL A 123 -16.28 12.50 -7.16
CA VAL A 123 -17.63 12.99 -7.48
C VAL A 123 -17.72 14.48 -7.22
N GLU A 124 -17.26 14.94 -6.06
CA GLU A 124 -17.31 16.35 -5.69
C GLU A 124 -16.41 17.21 -6.59
N ARG A 125 -15.22 16.71 -6.95
CA ARG A 125 -14.34 17.39 -7.92
C ARG A 125 -14.98 17.55 -9.28
N LEU A 126 -15.66 16.51 -9.77
CA LEU A 126 -16.37 16.55 -11.06
C LEU A 126 -17.54 17.53 -11.00
N ARG A 127 -18.32 17.53 -9.92
CA ARG A 127 -19.44 18.43 -9.69
C ARG A 127 -19.01 19.90 -9.72
N LEU A 128 -17.99 20.25 -8.92
CA LEU A 128 -17.46 21.62 -8.84
C LEU A 128 -16.84 22.10 -10.16
N ARG A 129 -16.20 21.20 -10.91
CA ARG A 129 -15.68 21.51 -12.26
C ARG A 129 -16.82 21.79 -13.23
N TYR A 130 -17.88 20.98 -13.20
CA TYR A 130 -19.04 21.17 -14.06
C TYR A 130 -19.77 22.49 -13.77
N GLN A 131 -19.99 22.81 -12.49
CA GLN A 131 -20.57 24.10 -12.09
C GLN A 131 -19.73 25.29 -12.57
N ARG A 132 -18.39 25.21 -12.49
CA ARG A 132 -17.51 26.27 -12.99
C ARG A 132 -17.67 26.46 -14.49
N MET A 133 -17.68 25.37 -15.26
CA MET A 133 -17.88 25.38 -16.70
C MET A 133 -19.22 26.03 -17.09
N LEU A 134 -20.31 25.72 -16.36
CA LEU A 134 -21.61 26.36 -16.59
C LEU A 134 -21.56 27.87 -16.36
N ARG A 135 -20.98 28.34 -15.25
CA ARG A 135 -20.83 29.78 -14.97
C ARG A 135 -19.99 30.52 -16.02
N GLU A 136 -18.98 29.86 -16.58
CA GLU A 136 -18.16 30.41 -17.65
C GLU A 136 -18.96 30.53 -18.96
N GLN A 137 -19.75 29.51 -19.31
CA GLN A 137 -20.65 29.56 -20.48
C GLN A 137 -21.74 30.63 -20.35
N GLU A 138 -22.32 30.81 -19.17
CA GLU A 138 -23.31 31.87 -18.91
C GLU A 138 -22.71 33.28 -19.06
N LYS A 139 -21.50 33.51 -18.54
CA LYS A 139 -20.76 34.76 -18.73
C LYS A 139 -20.43 35.03 -20.20
N GLU A 140 -20.20 33.97 -20.95
CA GLU A 140 -19.93 34.02 -22.38
C GLU A 140 -21.17 34.25 -23.26
N LEU A 141 -22.38 33.99 -22.76
CA LEU A 141 -23.63 34.29 -23.47
C LEU A 141 -24.16 35.72 -23.22
N GLY A 142 -23.50 36.48 -22.33
CA GLY A 142 -23.67 37.94 -22.23
C GLY A 142 -23.23 38.65 -23.52
N PRO A 143 -23.55 39.95 -23.74
CA PRO A 143 -23.35 40.61 -25.03
C PRO A 143 -21.88 40.55 -25.48
N LYS A 144 -21.58 39.68 -26.45
CA LYS A 144 -20.22 39.44 -26.97
C LYS A 144 -19.92 40.30 -28.21
N ALA A 145 -18.80 41.02 -28.18
CA ALA A 145 -18.13 41.49 -29.38
C ALA A 145 -17.34 40.34 -30.01
N GLY A 146 -17.71 39.93 -31.24
CA GLY A 146 -16.85 39.37 -32.29
C GLY A 146 -16.15 38.02 -32.08
N HIS A 147 -16.69 36.99 -32.73
CA HIS A 147 -16.03 35.77 -33.27
C HIS A 147 -15.05 34.95 -32.40
N THR A 148 -15.37 33.66 -32.19
CA THR A 148 -14.80 32.47 -32.89
C THR A 148 -15.28 31.20 -32.16
N ASP A 149 -15.62 30.14 -32.92
CA ASP A 149 -15.89 28.79 -32.40
C ASP A 149 -14.80 28.35 -31.40
N CYS A 150 -15.21 28.00 -30.18
CA CYS A 150 -14.33 27.33 -29.24
C CYS A 150 -15.12 26.25 -28.48
N SER A 151 -15.00 25.01 -28.95
CA SER A 151 -15.20 23.85 -28.07
C SER A 151 -14.23 23.99 -26.90
N PRO A 152 -14.68 23.89 -25.63
CA PRO A 152 -13.80 24.04 -24.50
C PRO A 152 -12.66 23.01 -24.53
N ASP A 153 -11.44 23.48 -24.29
CA ASP A 153 -10.21 22.70 -24.33
C ASP A 153 -10.21 21.61 -23.23
N PRO A 154 -10.14 20.31 -23.57
CA PRO A 154 -10.13 19.19 -22.61
C PRO A 154 -9.05 19.32 -21.52
N HIS A 155 -7.98 20.07 -21.81
CA HIS A 155 -6.85 20.26 -20.91
C HIS A 155 -7.17 21.04 -19.62
N LEU A 156 -8.23 21.86 -19.60
CA LEU A 156 -8.68 22.56 -18.38
C LEU A 156 -9.52 21.68 -17.45
N LEU A 157 -10.05 20.56 -17.96
CA LEU A 157 -10.99 19.71 -17.23
C LEU A 157 -10.32 18.71 -16.30
N LEU A 158 -9.02 18.41 -16.45
CA LEU A 158 -8.35 17.34 -15.68
C LEU A 158 -7.29 17.83 -14.69
N GLY A 159 -6.72 19.02 -14.88
CA GLY A 159 -5.55 19.47 -14.13
C GLY A 159 -4.28 18.71 -14.54
N ALA A 160 -3.11 19.31 -14.30
CA ALA A 160 -1.81 18.87 -14.82
C ALA A 160 -1.23 17.59 -14.16
N VAL A 161 -2.06 16.65 -13.72
CA VAL A 161 -1.65 15.54 -12.81
C VAL A 161 -1.75 14.15 -13.46
N PHE A 162 -2.26 14.04 -14.68
CA PHE A 162 -2.44 12.76 -15.37
C PHE A 162 -1.49 12.60 -16.55
N THR A 163 -1.00 11.38 -16.75
CA THR A 163 -0.28 10.98 -17.97
C THR A 163 -1.21 11.04 -19.18
N GLU A 164 -0.65 11.14 -20.39
CA GLU A 164 -1.45 11.19 -21.63
C GLU A 164 -2.34 9.94 -21.79
N ALA A 165 -1.84 8.76 -21.40
CA ALA A 165 -2.62 7.54 -21.39
C ALA A 165 -3.78 7.59 -20.38
N GLU A 166 -3.59 8.20 -19.20
CA GLU A 166 -4.66 8.40 -18.22
C GLU A 166 -5.71 9.38 -18.71
N LYS A 167 -5.30 10.50 -19.32
CA LYS A 167 -6.20 11.46 -19.95
C LYS A 167 -7.04 10.79 -21.03
N ALA A 168 -6.40 10.08 -21.95
CA ALA A 168 -7.09 9.36 -23.01
C ALA A 168 -8.07 8.32 -22.47
N ARG A 169 -7.71 7.56 -21.42
CA ARG A 169 -8.64 6.63 -20.78
C ARG A 169 -9.85 7.35 -20.22
N ILE A 170 -9.62 8.47 -19.53
CA ILE A 170 -10.68 9.27 -18.94
C ILE A 170 -11.57 9.83 -20.06
N GLU A 171 -11.03 10.54 -21.04
CA GLU A 171 -11.75 11.14 -22.17
C GLU A 171 -12.59 10.14 -22.99
N ASN A 172 -12.11 8.90 -23.13
CA ASN A 172 -12.85 7.83 -23.83
C ASN A 172 -14.03 7.24 -23.03
N THR A 173 -14.32 7.73 -21.82
CA THR A 173 -15.47 7.29 -21.03
C THR A 173 -16.63 8.27 -21.07
N PRO A 174 -17.87 7.80 -20.82
CA PRO A 174 -19.06 8.66 -20.86
C PRO A 174 -18.90 9.88 -19.96
N GLN A 175 -19.23 11.06 -20.49
CA GLN A 175 -19.11 12.30 -19.73
C GLN A 175 -20.23 12.41 -18.67
N PRO A 176 -19.95 13.05 -17.53
CA PRO A 176 -20.99 13.44 -16.60
C PRO A 176 -22.02 14.37 -17.25
N PHE A 177 -23.28 14.26 -16.86
CA PHE A 177 -24.38 15.05 -17.42
C PHE A 177 -25.38 15.45 -16.35
N CYS A 178 -26.27 16.39 -16.66
CA CYS A 178 -27.35 16.80 -15.77
C CYS A 178 -28.71 16.43 -16.34
N GLU A 179 -29.62 16.01 -15.47
CA GLU A 179 -31.05 15.95 -15.75
C GLU A 179 -31.79 16.73 -14.64
N GLY A 180 -32.27 17.92 -14.99
CA GLY A 180 -32.78 18.87 -14.00
C GLY A 180 -31.69 19.32 -13.02
N GLU A 181 -31.99 19.27 -11.71
CA GLU A 181 -31.05 19.62 -10.64
C GLU A 181 -30.09 18.48 -10.25
N LYS A 182 -30.20 17.32 -10.89
CA LYS A 182 -29.38 16.14 -10.56
C LYS A 182 -28.21 16.02 -11.53
N PHE A 183 -27.03 15.80 -10.96
CA PHE A 183 -25.78 15.54 -11.66
C PHE A 183 -25.45 14.04 -11.64
N PHE A 184 -25.30 13.47 -12.83
CA PHE A 184 -25.07 12.04 -13.04
C PHE A 184 -23.63 11.80 -13.46
N ILE A 185 -22.94 10.91 -12.76
CA ILE A 185 -21.55 10.56 -13.01
C ILE A 185 -21.45 9.05 -13.27
N PRO A 186 -21.21 8.62 -14.52
CA PRO A 186 -21.11 7.20 -14.87
C PRO A 186 -20.03 6.47 -14.07
N LEU A 187 -20.32 5.25 -13.59
CA LEU A 187 -19.33 4.44 -12.83
C LEU A 187 -18.10 4.14 -13.68
N ARG A 188 -18.28 3.86 -14.98
CA ARG A 188 -17.18 3.69 -15.92
C ARG A 188 -16.25 4.92 -15.97
N ARG A 189 -16.80 6.14 -15.84
CA ARG A 189 -16.01 7.38 -15.79
C ARG A 189 -15.22 7.48 -14.49
N LEU A 190 -15.82 7.09 -13.36
CA LEU A 190 -15.14 7.04 -12.06
C LEU A 190 -14.00 6.01 -12.05
N LEU A 191 -14.23 4.82 -12.62
CA LEU A 191 -13.21 3.78 -12.77
C LEU A 191 -12.04 4.15 -13.67
N ALA A 192 -12.20 5.14 -14.55
CA ALA A 192 -11.08 5.63 -15.37
C ALA A 192 -10.04 6.41 -14.54
N TYR A 193 -10.39 6.88 -13.35
CA TYR A 193 -9.46 7.59 -12.47
C TYR A 193 -8.50 6.61 -11.79
N PRO A 194 -7.17 6.84 -11.84
CA PRO A 194 -6.16 5.88 -11.40
C PRO A 194 -6.34 5.33 -9.98
N LYS A 195 -6.70 6.19 -9.03
CA LYS A 195 -6.93 5.78 -7.64
C LYS A 195 -8.11 4.82 -7.49
N LEU A 196 -9.23 5.13 -8.14
CA LEU A 196 -10.42 4.29 -8.10
C LEU A 196 -10.19 2.99 -8.86
N GLN A 197 -9.52 3.07 -10.01
CA GLN A 197 -9.09 1.90 -10.79
C GLN A 197 -8.22 0.94 -9.99
N HIS A 198 -7.35 1.46 -9.13
CA HIS A 198 -6.47 0.66 -8.29
C HIS A 198 -7.22 -0.03 -7.13
N LEU A 199 -8.25 0.62 -6.59
CA LEU A 199 -9.07 0.07 -5.50
C LEU A 199 -10.08 -0.96 -6.00
N CYS A 200 -10.68 -0.71 -7.17
CA CYS A 200 -11.64 -1.60 -7.79
C CYS A 200 -11.49 -1.53 -9.31
N THR A 201 -11.28 -2.68 -9.96
CA THR A 201 -11.15 -2.76 -11.42
C THR A 201 -12.47 -3.04 -12.13
N ASP A 202 -13.41 -3.65 -11.41
CA ASP A 202 -14.67 -4.13 -11.96
C ASP A 202 -15.84 -3.24 -11.56
N GLU A 203 -16.73 -2.98 -12.52
CA GLU A 203 -17.88 -2.07 -12.36
C GLU A 203 -18.97 -2.69 -11.50
N GLU A 204 -19.23 -4.00 -11.65
CA GLU A 204 -20.23 -4.70 -10.84
C GLU A 204 -19.79 -4.76 -9.38
N ARG A 205 -18.51 -5.05 -9.14
CA ARG A 205 -17.92 -5.03 -7.81
C ARG A 205 -17.95 -3.64 -7.19
N MET A 206 -17.62 -2.60 -7.95
CA MET A 206 -17.69 -1.22 -7.47
C MET A 206 -19.13 -0.87 -7.08
N ARG A 207 -20.10 -1.17 -7.96
CA ARG A 207 -21.53 -0.96 -7.72
C ARG A 207 -21.99 -1.65 -6.44
N SER A 208 -21.67 -2.93 -6.26
CA SER A 208 -22.04 -3.71 -5.08
C SER A 208 -21.46 -3.12 -3.79
N LEU A 209 -20.20 -2.68 -3.81
CA LEU A 209 -19.53 -2.14 -2.62
C LEU A 209 -20.08 -0.78 -2.18
N ILE A 210 -20.57 0.05 -3.12
CA ILE A 210 -20.99 1.43 -2.85
C ILE A 210 -22.52 1.59 -2.74
N ALA A 211 -23.30 0.59 -3.16
CA ALA A 211 -24.76 0.69 -3.31
C ALA A 211 -25.52 1.11 -2.03
N ASP A 212 -24.98 0.84 -0.85
CA ASP A 212 -25.58 1.23 0.43
C ASP A 212 -25.06 2.58 0.97
N SER A 213 -24.06 3.15 0.32
CA SER A 213 -23.31 4.31 0.79
C SER A 213 -23.50 5.55 -0.09
N VAL A 214 -23.86 5.37 -1.37
CA VAL A 214 -24.09 6.46 -2.33
C VAL A 214 -25.35 6.23 -3.15
N SER A 215 -25.99 7.32 -3.57
CA SER A 215 -27.15 7.28 -4.45
C SER A 215 -26.72 6.90 -5.87
N LEU A 216 -27.30 5.82 -6.40
CA LEU A 216 -27.08 5.37 -7.77
C LEU A 216 -28.32 5.65 -8.64
N SER A 217 -28.13 5.69 -9.95
CA SER A 217 -29.21 5.75 -10.94
C SER A 217 -30.07 4.48 -10.89
N SER A 218 -31.25 4.53 -11.51
CA SER A 218 -32.21 3.40 -11.51
C SER A 218 -31.65 2.11 -12.12
N ASP A 219 -30.74 2.22 -13.09
CA ASP A 219 -30.00 1.12 -13.71
C ASP A 219 -28.67 0.81 -12.99
N GLY A 220 -28.31 1.59 -11.97
CA GLY A 220 -27.06 1.46 -11.22
C GLY A 220 -25.80 1.81 -12.02
N SER A 221 -25.92 2.45 -13.19
CA SER A 221 -24.79 2.76 -14.08
C SER A 221 -24.06 4.07 -13.70
N ALA A 222 -24.68 4.94 -12.91
CA ALA A 222 -24.13 6.23 -12.53
C ALA A 222 -24.36 6.55 -11.04
N VAL A 223 -23.44 7.32 -10.46
CA VAL A 223 -23.63 7.99 -9.16
C VAL A 223 -24.41 9.28 -9.39
N VAL A 224 -25.41 9.52 -8.53
CA VAL A 224 -26.31 10.67 -8.63
C VAL A 224 -26.11 11.58 -7.43
N VAL A 225 -25.83 12.85 -7.68
CA VAL A 225 -25.72 13.89 -6.67
C VAL A 225 -26.52 15.12 -7.09
N ASP A 226 -26.90 15.98 -6.14
CA ASP A 226 -27.46 17.28 -6.48
C ASP A 226 -26.39 18.16 -7.11
N LEU A 227 -26.70 18.82 -8.22
CA LEU A 227 -25.77 19.72 -8.88
C LEU A 227 -25.51 20.94 -7.99
N HIS A 228 -26.55 21.50 -7.37
CA HIS A 228 -26.50 22.63 -6.45
C HIS A 228 -26.81 22.17 -5.02
N ASN A 229 -25.89 22.43 -4.10
CA ASN A 229 -26.07 22.18 -2.67
C ASN A 229 -26.30 23.50 -1.93
N SER A 230 -26.95 23.45 -0.76
CA SER A 230 -27.21 24.64 0.08
C SER A 230 -25.95 25.40 0.53
N TRP A 231 -24.77 24.82 0.35
CA TRP A 231 -23.46 25.39 0.66
C TRP A 231 -22.80 26.08 -0.53
N ASP A 232 -23.38 25.98 -1.74
CA ASP A 232 -22.83 26.57 -2.96
C ASP A 232 -23.24 28.04 -3.14
N TYR A 233 -24.24 28.53 -2.38
CA TYR A 233 -24.62 29.95 -2.36
C TYR A 233 -23.64 30.74 -1.49
N GLY A 234 -22.94 31.69 -2.11
CA GLY A 234 -22.15 32.68 -1.40
C GLY A 234 -23.03 33.75 -0.76
N PRO A 235 -22.51 34.52 0.22
CA PRO A 235 -23.25 35.61 0.87
C PRO A 235 -23.61 36.79 -0.06
N GLU A 236 -23.35 36.71 -1.36
CA GLU A 236 -23.65 37.78 -2.34
C GLU A 236 -24.96 37.57 -3.11
N ASP A 237 -25.67 36.45 -2.91
CA ASP A 237 -26.96 36.17 -3.59
C ASP A 237 -28.19 36.59 -2.75
N ASN A 238 -28.11 37.69 -1.98
CA ASN A 238 -29.23 38.25 -1.23
C ASN A 238 -29.27 39.79 -1.27
#